data_AF-A0A3N5SD88-F1
#
_entry.id   AF-A0A3N5SD88-F1
#
_cell.length_a   1.000
_cell.length_b   1.000
_cell.length_c   1.000
_cell.angle_alpha   90.00
_cell.angle_beta   90.00
_cell.angle_gamma   90.00
#
_symmetry.space_group_name_H-M   'P 1'
#
loop_
_entity.id
_entity.type
_entity.pdbx_description
1 polymer ?
#
loop_
_entity_poly.entity_id
_entity_poly.type
_entity_poly.pdbx_seq_one_letter_code
_entity_poly.pdbx_strand_id
1 'polypeptide(L)'
;MPVPLLRPVVKLMEVALPNPPVTTSLLDMLNVDNTIPDNALTQVFNITPRPFVPEHLDYMRQFSAVGTLKRLLGQRTADEVK
;
A
#
# COMPACT_ATOMS: atom_id res chain seq x y z
N MET A 1 -9.63 -7.00 -11.52
CA MET A 1 -10.90 -6.62 -10.85
C MET A 1 -11.23 -5.20 -11.25
N PRO A 2 -12.44 -4.92 -11.78
CA PRO A 2 -12.82 -3.56 -12.15
C PRO A 2 -12.92 -2.66 -10.91
N VAL A 3 -12.21 -1.52 -10.91
CA VAL A 3 -12.25 -0.52 -9.84
C VAL A 3 -13.68 -0.07 -9.46
N PRO A 4 -14.62 0.11 -10.40
CA PRO A 4 -15.99 0.52 -10.07
C PRO A 4 -16.72 -0.44 -9.11
N LEU A 5 -16.39 -1.74 -9.14
CA LEU A 5 -17.00 -2.73 -8.26
C LEU A 5 -16.46 -2.65 -6.81
N LEU A 6 -15.24 -2.14 -6.64
CA LEU A 6 -14.60 -2.04 -5.32
C LEU A 6 -15.00 -0.75 -4.59
N ARG A 7 -15.39 0.31 -5.32
CA ARG A 7 -15.70 1.64 -4.76
C ARG A 7 -16.72 1.61 -3.61
N PRO A 8 -17.86 0.91 -3.67
CA PRO A 8 -18.84 0.91 -2.57
C PRO A 8 -18.28 0.29 -1.29
N VAL A 9 -17.56 -0.82 -1.42
CA VAL A 9 -16.97 -1.54 -0.28
C VAL A 9 -15.86 -0.70 0.35
N VAL A 10 -15.01 -0.08 -0.46
CA VAL A 10 -13.95 0.82 0.03
C VAL A 10 -14.55 2.05 0.72
N LYS A 11 -15.62 2.64 0.17
CA LYS A 11 -16.27 3.77 0.82
C LYS A 11 -16.85 3.41 2.18
N LEU A 12 -17.43 2.21 2.30
CA LEU A 12 -17.93 1.72 3.58
C LEU A 12 -16.79 1.55 4.60
N MET A 13 -15.67 0.95 4.19
CA MET A 13 -14.50 0.78 5.06
C MET A 13 -13.89 2.12 5.49
N GLU A 14 -13.81 3.09 4.59
CA GLU A 14 -13.31 4.45 4.86
C GLU A 14 -14.14 5.19 5.91
N VAL A 15 -15.45 4.95 5.96
CA VAL A 15 -16.35 5.54 6.97
C VAL A 15 -16.37 4.73 8.27
N ALA A 16 -16.27 3.40 8.19
CA ALA A 16 -16.48 2.52 9.33
C ALA A 16 -15.21 2.23 10.17
N LEU A 17 -14.03 2.29 9.55
CA LEU A 17 -12.77 1.95 10.22
C LEU A 17 -11.99 3.21 10.60
N PRO A 18 -11.47 3.31 11.83
CA PRO A 18 -10.58 4.40 12.22
C PRO A 18 -9.34 4.52 11.32
N ASN A 19 -8.78 3.37 10.93
CA ASN A 19 -7.64 3.27 10.02
C ASN A 19 -8.02 2.33 8.86
N PRO A 20 -8.71 2.83 7.81
CA PRO A 20 -9.15 1.99 6.72
C PRO A 20 -7.94 1.43 5.94
N PRO A 21 -8.00 0.17 5.47
CA PRO A 21 -6.88 -0.44 4.73
C PRO A 21 -6.68 0.18 3.33
N VAL A 22 -7.70 0.82 2.78
CA VAL A 22 -7.71 1.48 1.47
C VAL A 22 -8.76 2.59 1.47
N THR A 23 -8.55 3.63 0.67
CA THR A 23 -9.45 4.78 0.51
C THR A 23 -9.92 4.89 -0.94
N THR A 24 -10.98 5.66 -1.20
CA THR A 24 -11.43 5.90 -2.58
C THR A 24 -10.37 6.62 -3.41
N SER A 25 -9.59 7.52 -2.81
CA SER A 25 -8.48 8.19 -3.50
C SER A 25 -7.37 7.21 -3.92
N LEU A 26 -7.08 6.19 -3.11
CA LEU A 26 -6.13 5.14 -3.48
C LEU A 26 -6.66 4.27 -4.64
N LEU A 27 -7.97 4.03 -4.72
CA LEU A 27 -8.56 3.36 -5.88
C LEU A 27 -8.40 4.17 -7.16
N ASP A 28 -8.48 5.50 -7.08
CA ASP A 28 -8.28 6.36 -8.24
C ASP A 28 -6.82 6.31 -8.73
N MET A 29 -5.85 6.14 -7.83
CA MET A 29 -4.43 5.95 -8.18
C MET A 29 -4.17 4.65 -8.97
N LEU A 30 -5.00 3.62 -8.83
CA LEU A 30 -4.86 2.39 -9.62
C LEU A 30 -5.17 2.61 -11.11
N ASN A 31 -5.88 3.69 -11.45
CA ASN A 31 -6.19 4.04 -12.83
C ASN A 31 -5.13 4.95 -13.47
N VAL A 32 -4.13 5.39 -12.69
CA VAL A 32 -3.03 6.21 -13.20
C VAL A 32 -1.93 5.29 -13.72
N ASP A 33 -1.53 5.50 -14.97
CA ASP A 33 -0.33 4.87 -15.50
C ASP A 33 0.91 5.49 -14.84
N ASN A 34 1.50 4.74 -13.92
CA ASN A 34 2.69 5.14 -13.18
C ASN A 34 3.97 4.51 -13.76
N THR A 35 3.92 4.02 -14.99
CA THR A 35 5.09 3.50 -15.69
C THR A 35 5.68 4.55 -16.62
N ILE A 36 7.01 4.61 -16.70
CA ILE A 36 7.72 5.53 -17.58
C ILE A 36 8.57 4.70 -18.54
N PRO A 37 8.38 4.83 -19.87
CA PRO A 37 9.17 4.08 -20.84
C PRO A 37 10.65 4.50 -20.80
N ASP A 38 10.91 5.80 -20.59
CA ASP A 38 12.25 6.38 -20.50
C ASP A 38 12.60 6.81 -19.08
N ASN A 39 13.39 5.97 -18.40
CA ASN A 39 13.77 6.19 -17.00
C ASN A 39 14.98 7.13 -16.88
N ALA A 40 14.73 8.37 -16.49
CA ALA A 40 15.79 9.38 -16.27
C ALA A 40 16.79 8.98 -15.19
N LEU A 41 16.41 8.12 -14.21
CA LEU A 41 17.35 7.64 -13.18
C LEU A 41 18.53 6.92 -13.81
N THR A 42 18.26 6.02 -14.76
CA THR A 42 19.32 5.27 -15.44
C THR A 42 19.98 6.11 -16.53
N GLN A 43 19.20 6.83 -17.33
CA GLN A 43 19.70 7.52 -18.53
C GLN A 43 20.45 8.83 -18.24
N VAL A 44 19.99 9.63 -17.27
CA VAL A 44 20.53 10.97 -16.98
C VAL A 44 21.38 10.96 -15.73
N PHE A 45 20.90 10.30 -14.68
CA PHE A 45 21.54 10.33 -13.38
C PHE A 45 22.51 9.16 -13.14
N ASN A 46 22.57 8.19 -14.05
CA ASN A 46 23.37 6.97 -13.93
C ASN A 46 23.14 6.21 -12.60
N ILE A 47 21.91 6.27 -12.10
CA ILE A 47 21.45 5.58 -10.89
C ILE A 47 20.76 4.29 -11.32
N THR A 48 21.24 3.16 -10.78
CA THR A 48 20.56 1.87 -10.95
C THR A 48 19.53 1.67 -9.82
N PRO A 49 18.22 1.59 -10.13
CA PRO A 49 17.20 1.37 -9.10
C PRO A 49 17.37 0.01 -8.42
N ARG A 50 17.06 -0.05 -7.12
CA ARG A 50 16.98 -1.32 -6.41
C ARG A 50 15.76 -2.11 -6.91
N PRO A 51 15.91 -3.38 -7.28
CA PRO A 51 14.79 -4.15 -7.81
C PRO A 51 13.77 -4.49 -6.72
N PHE A 52 12.52 -4.68 -7.10
CA PHE A 52 11.46 -5.12 -6.18
C PHE A 52 11.46 -6.66 -6.08
N VAL A 53 12.32 -7.19 -5.21
CA VAL A 53 12.54 -8.64 -5.01
C VAL A 53 12.27 -9.06 -3.55
N PRO A 54 11.95 -10.36 -3.29
CA PRO A 54 11.57 -10.84 -1.97
C PRO A 54 12.56 -10.52 -0.85
N GLU A 55 13.86 -10.49 -1.16
CA GLU A 55 14.95 -10.20 -0.23
C GLU A 55 14.89 -8.76 0.32
N HIS A 56 14.10 -7.88 -0.29
CA HIS A 56 13.86 -6.51 0.18
C HIS A 56 12.51 -6.33 0.89
N LEU A 57 11.76 -7.43 1.10
CA LEU A 57 10.45 -7.44 1.76
C LEU A 57 10.48 -8.08 3.16
N ASP A 58 11.65 -8.24 3.78
CA ASP A 58 11.78 -8.88 5.10
C ASP A 58 10.98 -8.19 6.21
N TYR A 59 10.70 -6.89 6.08
CA TYR A 59 9.82 -6.16 7.00
C TYR A 59 8.42 -6.79 7.08
N MET A 60 7.96 -7.47 6.02
CA MET A 60 6.66 -8.13 6.02
C MET A 60 6.52 -9.24 7.06
N ARG A 61 7.64 -9.84 7.49
CA ARG A 61 7.65 -10.90 8.51
C ARG A 61 7.18 -10.43 9.88
N GLN A 62 7.13 -9.11 10.09
CA GLN A 62 6.65 -8.51 11.34
C GLN A 62 5.12 -8.47 11.39
N PHE A 63 4.43 -8.52 10.24
CA PHE A 63 2.97 -8.45 10.24
C PHE A 63 2.35 -9.78 10.70
N SER A 64 1.42 -9.68 11.63
CA SER A 64 0.52 -10.76 12.03
C SER A 64 -0.93 -10.39 11.73
N ALA A 65 -1.77 -11.38 11.37
CA ALA A 65 -3.18 -11.13 11.04
C ALA A 65 -3.94 -10.43 12.19
N VAL A 66 -3.64 -10.83 13.43
CA VAL A 66 -4.21 -10.22 14.64
C VAL A 66 -3.74 -8.79 14.81
N GLY A 67 -2.44 -8.51 14.61
CA GLY A 67 -1.88 -7.17 14.67
C GLY A 67 -2.52 -6.26 13.62
N THR A 68 -2.61 -6.71 12.38
CA THR A 68 -3.24 -5.96 11.30
C THR A 68 -4.68 -5.60 11.63
N LEU A 69 -5.49 -6.55 12.12
CA LEU A 69 -6.89 -6.28 12.49
C LEU A 69 -7.00 -5.22 13.60
N LYS A 70 -6.18 -5.35 14.65
CA LYS A 70 -6.10 -4.37 15.74
C LYS A 70 -5.76 -2.97 15.20
N ARG A 71 -4.80 -2.87 14.27
CA ARG A 71 -4.40 -1.61 13.63
C ARG A 71 -5.54 -0.97 12.84
N LEU A 72 -6.29 -1.75 12.06
CA LEU A 72 -7.45 -1.25 11.30
C LEU A 72 -8.54 -0.67 12.21
N LEU A 73 -8.67 -1.22 13.42
CA LEU A 73 -9.58 -0.75 14.47
C LEU A 73 -9.01 0.39 15.33
N GLY A 74 -7.85 0.95 14.98
CA GLY A 74 -7.26 2.10 15.70
C GLY A 74 -6.44 1.73 16.94
N GLN A 75 -6.19 0.44 17.19
CA GLN A 75 -5.39 0.01 18.34
C GLN A 75 -3.89 0.00 17.99
N ARG A 76 -3.05 0.47 18.91
CA ARG A 76 -1.59 0.36 18.78
C ARG A 76 -1.15 -1.10 18.79
N THR A 77 -0.19 -1.44 17.94
CA THR A 77 0.35 -2.81 17.81
C THR A 77 1.79 -2.89 18.30
N ALA A 78 2.23 -4.09 18.69
CA ALA A 78 3.57 -4.31 19.25
C ALA A 78 4.69 -3.92 18.28
N ASP A 79 4.42 -3.99 16.97
CA ASP A 79 5.38 -3.66 15.91
C ASP A 79 5.58 -2.13 15.75
N GLU A 80 4.72 -1.29 16.34
CA GLU A 80 4.82 0.18 16.30
C GLU A 80 5.63 0.76 17.47
N VAL A 81 5.96 -0.04 18.48
CA VAL A 81 6.63 0.41 19.73
C VAL A 81 8.16 0.19 19.65
N LYS A 82 8.66 -0.37 18.55
CA LYS A 82 10.07 -0.74 18.38
C LYS A 82 10.87 0.31 17.63
#